data_AF-A0A7A2XXX6-F1
#
_entry.id   AF-A0A7A2XXX6-F1
#
_cell.length_a   1.000
_cell.length_b   1.000
_cell.length_c   1.000
_cell.angle_alpha   90.00
_cell.angle_beta   90.00
_cell.angle_gamma   90.00
#
_symmetry.space_group_name_H-M   'P 1'
#
loop_
_entity.id
_entity.type
_entity.pdbx_description
1 polymer ?
#
loop_
_entity_poly.entity_id
_entity_poly.type
_entity_poly.pdbx_seq_one_letter_code
_entity_poly.pdbx_strand_id
1 'polypeptide(L)'
;MNDTSSDDILLLKQRLAEQEALIHALQEKLSNREREIGHLQAQLDKLRRMNFGSRSEKVSRRIAQMEADLNLLQQESDTLTGRVDDPAVQRPLRQTRTRKPFPESLPRDEKRLLPTEPCCPECGGSLSYLGEDAAEQLEL
;
A
#
# COMPACT_ATOMS: atom_id res chain seq x y z
N MET A 1 55.38 39.35 -4.67
CA MET A 1 54.52 38.56 -5.59
C MET A 1 53.81 37.39 -4.88
N ASN A 2 53.66 37.40 -3.53
CA ASN A 2 53.07 36.27 -2.78
C ASN A 2 51.66 36.55 -2.24
N ASP A 3 51.18 37.80 -2.28
CA ASP A 3 49.90 38.18 -1.65
C ASP A 3 48.68 37.66 -2.42
N THR A 4 48.74 37.66 -3.76
CA THR A 4 47.65 37.13 -4.61
C THR A 4 47.40 35.64 -4.39
N SER A 5 48.47 34.85 -4.18
CA SER A 5 48.33 33.42 -3.90
C SER A 5 47.73 33.15 -2.51
N SER A 6 47.96 34.03 -1.53
CA SER A 6 47.39 33.90 -0.18
C SER A 6 45.90 34.27 -0.19
N ASP A 7 45.53 35.33 -0.91
CA ASP A 7 44.14 35.75 -1.08
C ASP A 7 43.31 34.70 -1.83
N ASP A 8 43.89 34.07 -2.86
CA ASP A 8 43.24 32.96 -3.58
C ASP A 8 42.98 31.75 -2.68
N ILE A 9 43.91 31.43 -1.77
CA ILE A 9 43.74 30.34 -0.79
C ILE A 9 42.63 30.67 0.22
N LEU A 10 42.53 31.93 0.66
CA LEU A 10 41.46 32.38 1.55
C LEU A 10 40.08 32.32 0.85
N LEU A 11 40.01 32.75 -0.40
CA LEU A 11 38.79 32.68 -1.20
C LEU A 11 38.33 31.25 -1.42
N LEU A 12 39.25 30.32 -1.69
CA LEU A 12 38.94 28.89 -1.84
C LEU A 12 38.43 28.27 -0.53
N LYS A 13 39.05 28.60 0.61
CA LYS A 13 38.58 28.15 1.92
C LYS A 13 37.19 28.66 2.24
N GLN A 14 36.90 29.93 1.90
CA GLN A 14 35.56 30.49 2.07
C GLN A 14 34.53 29.76 1.20
N ARG A 15 34.83 29.52 -0.08
CA ARG A 15 33.95 28.74 -0.97
C ARG A 15 33.72 27.32 -0.48
N LEU A 16 34.75 26.65 0.06
CA LEU A 16 34.61 25.31 0.64
C LEU A 16 33.67 25.33 1.85
N ALA A 17 33.84 26.30 2.76
CA ALA A 17 32.95 26.45 3.91
C ALA A 17 31.48 26.72 3.49
N GLU A 18 31.28 27.55 2.45
CA GLU A 18 29.95 27.80 1.87
C GLU A 18 29.35 26.54 1.26
N GLN A 19 30.14 25.74 0.54
CA GLN A 19 29.71 24.46 -0.02
C GLN A 19 29.39 23.42 1.05
N GLU A 20 30.21 23.29 2.09
CA GLU A 20 29.97 22.40 3.23
C GLU A 20 28.68 22.77 3.97
N ALA A 21 28.44 24.06 4.20
CA ALA A 21 27.20 24.56 4.79
C ALA A 21 25.97 24.21 3.91
N LEU A 22 26.09 24.37 2.58
CA LEU A 22 25.02 24.00 1.66
C LEU A 22 24.75 22.49 1.66
N ILE A 23 25.81 21.67 1.67
CA ILE A 23 25.68 20.20 1.72
C ILE A 23 24.98 19.78 3.00
N HIS A 24 25.36 20.33 4.16
CA HIS A 24 24.70 20.04 5.43
C HIS A 24 23.21 20.41 5.40
N ALA A 25 22.87 21.60 4.89
CA ALA A 25 21.48 22.04 4.77
C ALA A 25 20.65 21.14 3.83
N LEU A 26 21.24 20.66 2.73
CA LEU A 26 20.59 19.73 1.81
C LEU A 26 20.41 18.34 2.42
N GLN A 27 21.42 17.83 3.13
CA GLN A 27 21.34 16.55 3.85
C GLN A 27 20.25 16.57 4.93
N GLU A 28 20.13 17.68 5.68
CA GLU A 28 19.06 17.83 6.67
C GLU A 28 17.68 17.79 6.01
N LYS A 29 17.49 18.50 4.89
CA LYS A 29 16.26 18.47 4.10
C LYS A 29 15.93 17.07 3.58
N LEU A 30 16.93 16.33 3.08
CA LEU A 30 16.74 14.95 2.65
C LEU A 30 16.31 14.06 3.81
N SER A 31 16.98 14.17 4.97
CA SER A 31 16.63 13.37 6.15
C SER A 31 15.21 13.64 6.65
N ASN A 32 14.73 14.88 6.54
CA ASN A 32 13.36 15.25 6.92
C ASN A 32 12.34 14.66 5.95
N ARG A 33 12.62 14.71 4.64
CA ARG A 33 11.78 14.06 3.62
C ARG A 33 11.72 12.55 3.80
N GLU A 34 12.85 11.89 4.04
CA GLU A 34 12.89 10.44 4.28
C GLU A 34 12.04 10.03 5.49
N ARG A 35 12.07 10.81 6.57
CA ARG A 35 11.20 10.59 7.75
C ARG A 35 9.72 10.73 7.39
N GLU A 36 9.36 11.76 6.62
CA GLU A 36 7.98 12.00 6.19
C GLU A 36 7.47 10.89 5.27
N ILE A 37 8.28 10.46 4.30
CA ILE A 37 8.00 9.32 3.44
C ILE A 37 7.74 8.06 4.28
N GLY A 38 8.63 7.76 5.22
CA GLY A 38 8.45 6.60 6.12
C GLY A 38 7.18 6.69 6.97
N HIS A 39 6.83 7.88 7.45
CA HIS A 39 5.60 8.12 8.20
C HIS A 39 4.34 7.88 7.37
N LEU A 40 4.29 8.43 6.15
CA LEU A 40 3.17 8.27 5.22
C LEU A 40 3.02 6.81 4.76
N GLN A 41 4.13 6.13 4.47
CA GLN A 41 4.13 4.70 4.13
C GLN A 41 3.54 3.85 5.27
N ALA A 42 3.92 4.10 6.51
CA ALA A 42 3.37 3.39 7.67
C ALA A 42 1.85 3.63 7.85
N GLN A 43 1.37 4.86 7.60
CA GLN A 43 -0.06 5.16 7.61
C GLN A 43 -0.81 4.43 6.49
N LEU A 44 -0.23 4.38 5.30
CA LEU A 44 -0.80 3.69 4.15
C LEU A 44 -0.96 2.19 4.42
N ASP A 45 0.09 1.55 4.94
CA ASP A 45 0.08 0.13 5.28
C ASP A 45 -0.96 -0.19 6.35
N LYS A 46 -1.12 0.69 7.34
CA LYS A 46 -2.17 0.57 8.36
C LYS A 46 -3.55 0.61 7.72
N LEU A 47 -3.83 1.60 6.86
CA LEU A 47 -5.12 1.76 6.21
C LEU A 47 -5.43 0.60 5.26
N ARG A 48 -4.44 0.12 4.50
CA ARG A 48 -4.56 -1.07 3.65
C ARG A 48 -4.93 -2.32 4.44
N ARG A 49 -4.32 -2.54 5.62
CA ARG A 49 -4.67 -3.65 6.52
C ARG A 49 -6.06 -3.52 7.13
N MET A 50 -6.58 -2.31 7.29
CA MET A 50 -7.91 -2.05 7.84
C MET A 50 -9.03 -2.10 6.78
N ASN A 51 -8.68 -2.23 5.50
CA ASN A 51 -9.62 -2.19 4.37
C ASN A 51 -10.32 -3.55 4.19
N PHE A 52 -11.57 -3.70 4.65
CA PHE A 52 -12.36 -4.94 4.52
C PHE A 52 -13.79 -4.69 4.04
N GLY A 53 -14.14 -5.21 2.86
CA GLY A 53 -15.51 -5.23 2.34
C GLY A 53 -16.03 -3.89 1.80
N SER A 54 -17.31 -3.87 1.40
CA SER A 54 -17.97 -2.76 0.69
C SER A 54 -18.06 -1.44 1.46
N ARG A 55 -18.01 -1.47 2.81
CA ARG A 55 -18.00 -0.25 3.65
C ARG A 55 -16.67 0.53 3.57
N SER A 56 -15.67 -0.01 2.88
CA SER A 56 -14.31 0.53 2.84
C SER A 56 -14.02 1.45 1.64
N GLU A 57 -15.03 1.76 0.81
CA GLU A 57 -14.81 2.63 -0.38
C GLU A 57 -14.18 3.99 -0.03
N LYS A 58 -14.59 4.61 1.09
CA LYS A 58 -13.98 5.87 1.57
C LYS A 58 -12.51 5.70 1.96
N VAL A 59 -12.15 4.56 2.57
CA VAL A 59 -10.77 4.23 2.94
C VAL A 59 -9.95 3.98 1.67
N SER A 60 -10.53 3.31 0.68
CA SER A 60 -9.89 3.04 -0.61
C SER A 60 -9.58 4.33 -1.40
N ARG A 61 -10.49 5.31 -1.41
CA ARG A 61 -10.22 6.64 -1.99
C ARG A 61 -9.10 7.37 -1.27
N ARG A 62 -9.05 7.29 0.07
CA ARG A 62 -7.99 7.91 0.87
C ARG A 62 -6.63 7.25 0.63
N ILE A 63 -6.60 5.93 0.45
CA ILE A 63 -5.39 5.18 0.07
C ILE A 63 -4.87 5.69 -1.29
N ALA A 64 -5.74 5.79 -2.29
CA ALA A 64 -5.37 6.27 -3.62
C ALA A 64 -4.80 7.71 -3.60
N GLN A 65 -5.38 8.60 -2.79
CA GLN A 65 -4.86 9.97 -2.66
C GLN A 65 -3.45 9.97 -2.05
N MET A 66 -3.22 9.25 -0.95
CA MET A 66 -1.89 9.21 -0.34
C MET A 66 -0.84 8.52 -1.21
N GLU A 67 -1.23 7.52 -2.01
CA GLU A 67 -0.35 6.90 -3.00
C GLU A 67 0.08 7.91 -4.07
N ALA A 68 -0.84 8.76 -4.53
CA ALA A 68 -0.53 9.82 -5.48
C ALA A 68 0.41 10.87 -4.86
N ASP A 69 0.15 11.31 -3.63
CA ASP A 69 0.97 12.28 -2.93
C ASP A 69 2.40 11.73 -2.69
N LEU A 70 2.52 10.45 -2.31
CA LEU A 70 3.80 9.77 -2.17
C LEU A 70 4.58 9.70 -3.49
N ASN A 71 3.92 9.34 -4.59
CA ASN A 71 4.56 9.29 -5.90
C ASN A 71 5.09 10.66 -6.32
N LEU A 72 4.35 11.73 -6.04
CA LEU A 72 4.78 13.09 -6.36
C LEU A 72 6.00 13.50 -5.54
N LEU A 73 5.97 13.28 -4.23
CA LEU A 73 7.13 13.56 -3.35
C LEU A 73 8.36 12.72 -3.72
N GLN A 74 8.16 11.47 -4.12
CA GLN A 74 9.23 10.58 -4.56
C GLN A 74 9.85 11.11 -5.87
N GLN A 75 9.05 11.50 -6.86
CA GLN A 75 9.56 12.10 -8.10
C GLN A 75 10.33 13.40 -7.86
N GLU A 76 9.84 14.28 -6.99
CA GLU A 76 10.57 15.48 -6.59
C GLU A 76 11.91 15.16 -5.93
N SER A 77 11.96 14.11 -5.10
CA SER A 77 13.22 13.64 -4.50
C SER A 77 14.18 13.02 -5.53
N ASP A 78 13.66 12.23 -6.46
CA ASP A 78 14.45 11.53 -7.47
C ASP A 78 15.04 12.51 -8.50
N THR A 79 14.30 13.56 -8.87
CA THR A 79 14.85 14.64 -9.71
C THR A 79 16.01 15.39 -9.04
N LEU A 80 15.97 15.53 -7.71
CA LEU A 80 17.04 16.16 -6.93
C LEU A 80 18.25 15.24 -6.70
N THR A 81 18.03 13.93 -6.60
CA THR A 81 19.07 12.95 -6.26
C THR A 81 19.62 12.18 -7.47
N GLY A 82 18.96 12.25 -8.63
CA GLY A 82 19.31 11.50 -9.84
C GLY A 82 19.01 9.99 -9.73
N ARG A 83 18.22 9.59 -8.73
CA ARG A 83 17.83 8.20 -8.51
C ARG A 83 16.83 7.77 -9.59
N VAL A 84 16.99 6.55 -10.11
CA VAL A 84 16.06 5.93 -11.06
C VAL A 84 15.49 4.70 -10.39
N ASP A 85 14.17 4.56 -10.39
CA ASP A 85 13.51 3.37 -9.84
C ASP A 85 13.87 2.11 -10.61
N ASP A 86 13.99 1.01 -9.87
CA ASP A 86 14.07 -0.31 -10.47
C ASP A 86 12.79 -0.61 -11.26
N PRO A 87 12.89 -1.28 -12.43
CA PRO A 87 11.71 -1.60 -13.22
C PRO A 87 10.70 -2.39 -12.38
N ALA A 88 9.43 -2.00 -12.47
CA ALA A 88 8.35 -2.61 -11.72
C ALA A 88 8.32 -4.13 -11.93
N VAL A 89 8.76 -4.88 -10.92
CA VAL A 89 8.68 -6.33 -10.95
C VAL A 89 7.21 -6.70 -10.76
N GLN A 90 6.57 -7.21 -11.81
CA GLN A 90 5.23 -7.77 -11.69
C GLN A 90 5.30 -8.95 -10.71
N ARG A 91 4.87 -8.72 -9.47
CA ARG A 91 4.62 -9.81 -8.54
C ARG A 91 3.42 -10.56 -9.09
N PRO A 92 3.55 -11.84 -9.46
CA PRO A 92 2.39 -12.61 -9.86
C PRO A 92 1.39 -12.54 -8.71
N LEU A 93 0.16 -12.11 -9.00
CA LEU A 93 -0.95 -12.23 -8.07
C LEU A 93 -0.91 -13.66 -7.56
N ARG A 94 -0.86 -13.82 -6.23
CA ARG A 94 -0.94 -15.14 -5.61
C ARG A 94 -2.26 -15.73 -6.09
N GLN A 95 -2.21 -16.59 -7.11
CA GLN A 95 -3.37 -17.34 -7.54
C GLN A 95 -3.75 -18.17 -6.33
N THR A 96 -4.78 -17.74 -5.62
CA THR A 96 -5.48 -18.60 -4.70
C THR A 96 -5.97 -19.73 -5.57
N ARG A 97 -5.31 -20.89 -5.48
CA ARG A 97 -5.84 -22.12 -6.06
C ARG A 97 -7.19 -22.32 -5.39
N THR A 98 -8.26 -21.95 -6.08
CA THR A 98 -9.60 -22.35 -5.69
C THR A 98 -9.57 -23.86 -5.54
N ARG A 99 -10.06 -24.37 -4.41
CA ARG A 99 -10.14 -25.81 -4.19
C ARG A 99 -10.95 -26.39 -5.35
N LYS A 100 -10.40 -27.39 -6.03
CA LYS A 100 -11.17 -28.13 -7.03
C LYS A 100 -12.37 -28.76 -6.31
N PRO A 101 -13.59 -28.67 -6.86
CA PRO A 101 -14.74 -29.36 -6.28
C PRO A 101 -14.49 -30.86 -6.24
N PHE A 102 -15.18 -31.57 -5.34
CA PHE A 102 -15.07 -33.02 -5.31
C PHE A 102 -15.61 -33.64 -6.62
N PRO A 103 -15.06 -34.77 -7.07
CA PRO A 103 -15.58 -35.49 -8.25
C PRO A 103 -17.09 -35.76 -8.17
N GLU A 104 -17.77 -35.74 -9.31
CA GLU A 104 -19.20 -36.10 -9.40
C GLU A 104 -19.44 -37.59 -9.14
N SER A 105 -18.43 -38.44 -9.35
CA SER A 105 -18.50 -39.89 -9.14
C SER A 105 -18.49 -40.30 -7.67
N LEU A 106 -18.15 -39.40 -6.74
CA LEU A 106 -18.21 -39.70 -5.31
C LEU A 106 -19.68 -39.75 -4.87
N PRO A 107 -20.08 -40.73 -4.04
CA PRO A 107 -21.39 -40.70 -3.41
C PRO A 107 -21.52 -39.41 -2.58
N ARG A 108 -22.66 -38.73 -2.72
CA ARG A 108 -22.95 -37.45 -2.06
C ARG A 108 -24.15 -37.59 -1.14
N ASP A 109 -24.00 -37.14 0.10
CA ASP A 109 -25.11 -36.93 1.03
C ASP A 109 -25.43 -35.43 1.10
N GLU A 110 -26.52 -35.01 0.45
CA GLU A 110 -26.94 -33.60 0.45
C GLU A 110 -27.79 -33.25 1.68
N LYS A 111 -27.37 -32.25 2.45
CA LYS A 111 -28.14 -31.68 3.57
C LYS A 111 -28.46 -30.22 3.29
N ARG A 112 -29.70 -29.93 2.90
CA ARG A 112 -30.20 -28.56 2.71
C ARG A 112 -30.71 -28.00 4.02
N LEU A 113 -30.08 -26.93 4.50
CA LEU A 113 -30.55 -26.18 5.67
C LEU A 113 -31.51 -25.10 5.19
N LEU A 114 -32.79 -25.26 5.51
CA LEU A 114 -33.82 -24.27 5.22
C LEU A 114 -34.05 -23.37 6.45
N PRO A 115 -34.53 -22.14 6.25
CA PRO A 115 -35.04 -21.33 7.35
C PRO A 115 -36.09 -22.08 8.16
N THR A 116 -36.08 -21.93 9.48
CA THR A 116 -37.06 -22.57 10.37
C THR A 116 -38.49 -22.15 10.05
N GLU A 117 -38.68 -20.89 9.70
CA GLU A 117 -39.98 -20.29 9.41
C GLU A 117 -40.00 -19.72 7.98
N PRO A 118 -41.14 -19.79 7.26
CA PRO A 118 -41.27 -19.28 5.90
C PRO A 118 -41.34 -17.74 5.83
N CYS A 119 -41.50 -17.08 6.97
CA CYS A 119 -41.58 -15.63 7.10
C CYS A 119 -40.64 -15.11 8.19
N CYS A 120 -40.31 -13.82 8.11
CA CYS A 120 -39.48 -13.17 9.12
C CYS A 120 -40.21 -13.15 10.48
N PRO A 121 -39.61 -13.69 11.56
CA PRO A 121 -40.26 -13.77 12.87
C PRO A 121 -40.50 -12.39 13.51
N GLU A 122 -39.79 -11.34 13.08
CA GLU A 122 -39.93 -9.99 13.64
C GLU A 122 -40.95 -9.12 12.89
N CYS A 123 -41.10 -9.29 11.57
CA CYS A 123 -41.95 -8.42 10.75
C CYS A 123 -43.03 -9.14 9.92
N GLY A 124 -43.04 -10.47 9.90
CA GLY A 124 -44.02 -11.29 9.17
C GLY A 124 -43.88 -11.27 7.64
N GLY A 125 -42.85 -10.60 7.10
CA GLY A 125 -42.60 -10.55 5.66
C GLY A 125 -42.19 -11.90 5.08
N SER A 126 -42.53 -12.15 3.81
CA SER A 126 -42.09 -13.35 3.10
C SER A 126 -40.57 -13.32 2.83
N LEU A 127 -39.92 -14.47 2.98
CA LEU A 127 -38.50 -14.61 2.68
C LEU A 127 -38.28 -14.67 1.15
N SER A 128 -37.25 -13.98 0.68
CA SER A 128 -36.79 -14.03 -0.72
C SER A 128 -35.41 -14.68 -0.81
N TYR A 129 -35.10 -15.28 -1.97
CA TYR A 129 -33.79 -15.88 -2.21
C TYR A 129 -32.72 -14.79 -2.39
N LEU A 130 -31.68 -14.82 -1.55
CA LEU A 130 -30.54 -13.90 -1.62
C LEU A 130 -29.26 -14.57 -2.13
N GLY A 131 -29.15 -15.89 -2.00
CA GLY A 131 -27.98 -16.68 -2.36
C GLY A 131 -27.93 -17.99 -1.57
N GLU A 132 -26.96 -18.83 -1.89
CA GLU A 132 -26.70 -20.09 -1.20
C GLU A 132 -25.23 -20.19 -0.79
N ASP A 133 -24.99 -20.64 0.44
CA ASP A 133 -23.66 -21.02 0.93
C ASP A 133 -23.62 -22.55 1.00
N ALA A 134 -22.75 -23.16 0.20
CA ALA A 134 -22.55 -24.60 0.16
C ALA A 134 -21.13 -24.97 0.62
N ALA A 135 -21.02 -26.07 1.37
CA ALA A 135 -19.74 -26.65 1.77
C ALA A 135 -19.76 -28.17 1.50
N GLU A 136 -18.71 -28.68 0.86
CA GLU A 136 -18.51 -30.11 0.65
C GLU A 136 -17.48 -30.64 1.67
N GLN A 137 -17.82 -31.75 2.35
CA GLN A 137 -16.93 -32.44 3.30
C GLN A 137 -16.78 -33.90 2.91
N LEU A 138 -15.56 -34.43 2.99
CA LEU A 138 -15.25 -35.85 2.82
C LEU A 138 -15.18 -36.50 4.21
N GLU A 139 -16.07 -37.46 4.49
CA GLU A 139 -15.97 -38.32 5.67
C GLU A 139 -14.99 -39.47 5.36
N LEU A 140 -13.98 -39.68 6.21
CA LEU A 140 -12.95 -40.73 6.10
C LEU A 140 -13.23 -41.85 7.10
#